data_AF-A0A1H3T3R2-F1
#
_entry.id   AF-A0A1H3T3R2-F1
#
_cell.length_a   1.000
_cell.length_b   1.000
_cell.length_c   1.000
_cell.angle_alpha   90.00
_cell.angle_beta   90.00
_cell.angle_gamma   90.00
#
_symmetry.space_group_name_H-M   'P 1'
#
loop_
_entity.id
_entity.type
_entity.pdbx_description
1 polymer ?
#
loop_
_entity_poly.entity_id
_entity_poly.type
_entity_poly.pdbx_seq_one_letter_code
_entity_poly.pdbx_strand_id
1 'polypeptide(L)'
;MFLQRLKVILLSGLCMSFVNIIAESPGPLSEANLGLLPIYTLAYSFTFTIFAIPVQLLLTKTVFSKPFNIPALFIYIIGAWIVYFTITVSDFEFNSKFFEQILIYIYVISAGSLFWFWDSLLILNKRSVNFR
;
A
#
# COMPACT_ATOMS: atom_id res chain seq x y z
N MET A 1 -9.94 -17.46 -0.01
CA MET A 1 -9.06 -16.46 -0.68
C MET A 1 -9.39 -15.02 -0.26
N PHE A 2 -10.67 -14.63 -0.20
CA PHE A 2 -11.10 -13.29 0.25
C PHE A 2 -10.55 -12.89 1.63
N LEU A 3 -10.69 -13.73 2.65
CA LEU A 3 -10.20 -13.45 4.01
C LEU A 3 -8.69 -13.16 4.06
N GLN A 4 -7.88 -13.81 3.21
CA GLN A 4 -6.44 -13.56 3.16
C GLN A 4 -6.12 -12.20 2.54
N ARG A 5 -6.85 -11.82 1.49
CA ARG A 5 -6.73 -10.49 0.88
C ARG A 5 -7.12 -9.40 1.86
N LEU A 6 -8.20 -9.60 2.62
CA LEU A 6 -8.60 -8.69 3.68
C LEU A 6 -7.52 -8.53 4.75
N LYS A 7 -6.88 -9.64 5.18
CA LYS A 7 -5.75 -9.59 6.12
C LYS A 7 -4.57 -8.78 5.56
N VAL A 8 -4.20 -8.99 4.30
CA VAL A 8 -3.13 -8.23 3.64
C VAL A 8 -3.48 -6.74 3.61
N ILE A 9 -4.69 -6.37 3.20
CA ILE A 9 -5.17 -4.98 3.15
C ILE A 9 -5.14 -4.31 4.54
N LEU A 10 -5.62 -4.99 5.57
CA LEU A 10 -5.64 -4.46 6.94
C LEU A 10 -4.22 -4.29 7.49
N LEU A 11 -3.34 -5.26 7.24
CA LEU A 11 -1.97 -5.22 7.73
C LEU A 11 -1.14 -4.15 7.01
N SER A 12 -1.32 -4.01 5.68
CA SER A 12 -0.77 -2.90 4.91
C SER A 12 -1.28 -1.55 5.41
N GLY A 13 -2.58 -1.43 5.68
CA GLY A 13 -3.19 -0.19 6.23
C GLY A 13 -2.62 0.18 7.60
N LEU A 14 -2.45 -0.81 8.48
CA LEU A 14 -1.84 -0.62 9.79
C LEU A 14 -0.38 -0.17 9.67
N CYS A 15 0.43 -0.85 8.86
CA CYS A 15 1.80 -0.45 8.60
C CYS A 15 1.87 0.97 8.03
N MET A 16 0.98 1.31 7.10
CA MET A 16 0.95 2.63 6.49
C MET A 16 0.55 3.73 7.47
N SER A 17 -0.29 3.40 8.46
CA SER A 17 -0.63 4.31 9.56
C SER A 17 0.58 4.64 10.42
N PHE A 18 1.44 3.65 10.69
CA PHE A 18 2.72 3.89 11.35
C PHE A 18 3.64 4.75 10.49
N VAL A 19 3.72 4.50 9.18
CA VAL A 19 4.50 5.34 8.26
C VAL A 19 4.02 6.79 8.31
N ASN A 20 2.70 7.03 8.29
CA ASN A 20 2.13 8.38 8.38
C ASN A 20 2.51 9.07 9.68
N ILE A 21 2.27 8.39 10.81
CA ILE A 21 2.56 8.96 12.14
C ILE A 21 4.06 9.28 12.29
N ILE A 22 4.95 8.45 11.75
CA ILE A 22 6.40 8.68 11.79
C ILE A 22 6.82 9.81 10.84
N ALA A 23 6.26 9.85 9.64
CA ALA A 23 6.63 10.83 8.62
C ALA A 23 6.12 12.26 8.95
N GLU A 24 4.98 12.38 9.62
CA GLU A 24 4.35 13.67 9.94
C GLU A 24 4.64 14.18 11.35
N SER A 25 5.22 13.36 12.24
CA SER A 25 5.55 13.77 13.61
C SER A 25 7.02 14.20 13.73
N PRO A 26 7.34 15.50 13.82
CA PRO A 26 8.69 15.99 14.07
C PRO A 26 9.17 15.79 15.53
N GLY A 27 8.37 15.15 16.39
CA GLY A 27 8.67 14.94 17.82
C GLY A 27 8.36 13.53 18.32
N PRO A 28 8.61 13.24 19.61
CA PRO A 28 8.29 11.94 20.21
C PRO A 28 6.82 11.61 20.03
N LEU A 29 6.53 10.33 19.76
CA LEU A 29 5.18 9.82 19.51
C LEU A 29 4.25 10.20 20.67
N SER A 30 3.43 11.23 20.47
CA SER A 30 2.41 11.63 21.42
C SER A 30 1.31 10.57 21.48
N GLU A 31 0.78 10.29 22.67
CA GLU A 31 -0.37 9.39 22.87
C GLU A 31 -1.58 9.78 21.99
N ALA A 32 -1.75 11.09 21.72
CA ALA A 32 -2.79 11.59 20.83
C ALA A 32 -2.62 11.11 19.38
N ASN A 33 -1.40 11.02 18.87
CA ASN A 33 -1.12 10.53 17.51
C ASN A 33 -1.38 9.02 17.40
N LEU A 34 -1.10 8.27 18.48
CA LEU A 34 -1.41 6.84 18.56
C LEU A 34 -2.91 6.57 18.70
N GLY A 35 -3.66 7.47 19.33
CA GLY A 35 -5.12 7.41 19.40
C GLY A 35 -5.82 7.46 18.03
N LEU A 36 -5.19 8.09 17.03
CA LEU A 36 -5.70 8.16 15.64
C LEU A 36 -5.35 6.92 14.80
N LEU A 37 -4.51 6.02 15.31
CA LEU A 37 -4.03 4.85 14.57
C LEU A 37 -5.15 3.97 13.98
N PRO A 38 -6.27 3.68 14.69
CA PRO A 38 -7.37 2.92 14.11
C PRO A 38 -8.04 3.65 12.94
N ILE A 39 -8.17 4.98 13.02
CA ILE A 39 -8.79 5.80 11.99
C ILE A 39 -7.92 5.82 10.73
N TYR A 40 -6.61 6.06 10.90
CA TYR A 40 -5.66 5.98 9.80
C TYR A 40 -5.60 4.58 9.19
N THR A 41 -5.67 3.53 10.02
CA THR A 41 -5.63 2.14 9.54
C THR A 41 -6.80 1.88 8.61
N LEU A 42 -8.01 2.28 9.01
CA LEU A 42 -9.21 2.15 8.18
C LEU A 42 -9.09 2.97 6.89
N ALA A 43 -8.66 4.23 6.98
CA ALA A 43 -8.51 5.10 5.82
C ALA A 43 -7.54 4.51 4.79
N TYR A 44 -6.34 4.11 5.22
CA TYR A 44 -5.37 3.48 4.32
C TYR A 44 -5.86 2.13 3.80
N SER A 45 -6.55 1.31 4.60
CA SER A 45 -7.13 0.05 4.11
C SER A 45 -8.14 0.26 2.99
N PHE A 46 -8.96 1.32 3.05
CA PHE A 46 -9.83 1.69 1.92
C PHE A 46 -9.01 2.07 0.68
N THR A 47 -7.98 2.88 0.83
CA THR A 47 -7.08 3.25 -0.28
C THR A 47 -6.40 2.03 -0.91
N PHE A 48 -5.90 1.10 -0.09
CA PHE A 48 -5.35 -0.18 -0.55
C PHE A 48 -6.37 -1.01 -1.32
N THR A 49 -7.64 -0.99 -0.93
CA THR A 49 -8.70 -1.71 -1.65
C THR A 49 -8.85 -1.20 -3.08
N ILE A 50 -8.76 0.12 -3.29
CA ILE A 50 -8.93 0.77 -4.60
C ILE A 50 -7.82 0.37 -5.57
N PHE A 51 -6.56 0.38 -5.15
CA PHE A 51 -5.44 0.09 -6.08
C PHE A 51 -5.03 -1.39 -6.07
N ALA A 52 -5.01 -2.03 -4.91
CA ALA A 52 -4.30 -3.28 -4.74
C ALA A 52 -5.11 -4.49 -5.22
N ILE A 53 -6.45 -4.42 -5.19
CA ILE A 53 -7.31 -5.47 -5.76
C ILE A 53 -7.14 -5.56 -7.29
N PRO A 54 -7.25 -4.45 -8.07
CA PRO A 54 -6.99 -4.49 -9.50
C PRO A 54 -5.59 -5.00 -9.84
N VAL A 55 -4.55 -4.51 -9.15
CA VAL A 55 -3.16 -4.95 -9.39
C VAL A 55 -2.99 -6.44 -9.09
N GLN A 56 -3.54 -6.95 -7.98
CA GLN A 56 -3.50 -8.38 -7.68
C GLN A 56 -4.21 -9.22 -8.75
N LEU A 57 -5.36 -8.75 -9.27
CA LEU A 57 -6.09 -9.45 -10.33
C LEU A 57 -5.29 -9.49 -11.64
N LEU A 58 -4.64 -8.38 -11.99
CA LEU A 58 -3.73 -8.28 -13.14
C LEU A 58 -2.57 -9.27 -13.01
N LEU A 59 -1.90 -9.30 -11.85
CA LEU A 59 -0.70 -10.11 -11.64
C LEU A 59 -1.01 -11.61 -11.50
N THR A 60 -2.19 -11.99 -10.99
CA THR A 60 -2.60 -13.37 -10.68
C THR A 60 -2.49 -14.34 -11.88
N LYS A 61 -2.58 -13.85 -13.12
CA LYS A 61 -2.51 -14.67 -14.34
C LYS A 61 -1.20 -14.55 -15.11
N THR A 62 -0.21 -13.88 -14.54
CA THR A 62 1.07 -13.60 -15.21
C THR A 62 2.23 -14.34 -14.54
N VAL A 63 3.38 -14.35 -15.22
CA VAL A 63 4.66 -14.88 -14.68
C VAL A 63 5.09 -14.16 -13.39
N PHE A 64 4.48 -13.00 -13.10
CA PHE A 64 4.73 -12.21 -11.91
C PHE A 64 4.09 -12.75 -10.62
N SER A 65 3.29 -13.81 -10.70
CA SER A 65 2.64 -14.46 -9.53
C SER A 65 3.57 -15.27 -8.61
N LYS A 66 4.90 -15.09 -8.72
CA LYS A 66 5.86 -15.73 -7.80
C LYS A 66 6.02 -14.87 -6.54
N PRO A 67 6.16 -15.48 -5.35
CA PRO A 67 6.43 -14.73 -4.12
C PRO A 67 7.75 -13.95 -4.27
N PHE A 68 7.78 -12.72 -3.74
CA PHE A 68 8.95 -11.83 -3.74
C PHE A 68 9.52 -11.50 -5.14
N ASN A 69 8.66 -11.44 -6.15
CA ASN A 69 9.07 -11.03 -7.49
C ASN A 69 9.31 -9.51 -7.55
N ILE A 70 10.56 -9.09 -7.78
CA ILE A 70 10.97 -7.66 -7.81
C ILE A 70 10.24 -6.88 -8.94
N PRO A 71 10.15 -7.37 -10.19
CA PRO A 71 9.27 -6.77 -11.19
C PRO A 71 7.83 -6.51 -10.73
N ALA A 72 7.25 -7.37 -9.90
CA ALA A 72 5.91 -7.16 -9.36
C ALA A 72 5.86 -5.97 -8.37
N LEU A 73 6.93 -5.74 -7.61
CA LEU A 73 7.05 -4.58 -6.71
C LEU A 73 6.92 -3.27 -7.50
N PHE A 74 7.61 -3.16 -8.65
CA PHE A 74 7.50 -1.97 -9.50
C PHE A 74 6.07 -1.74 -9.98
N ILE A 75 5.34 -2.80 -10.33
CA ILE A 75 3.93 -2.71 -10.75
C ILE A 75 3.05 -2.22 -9.58
N TYR A 76 3.29 -2.71 -8.36
CA TYR A 76 2.58 -2.21 -7.17
C TYR A 76 2.89 -0.73 -6.89
N ILE A 77 4.15 -0.30 -6.99
CA ILE A 77 4.55 1.10 -6.80
C ILE A 77 3.91 2.01 -7.87
N ILE A 78 3.95 1.61 -9.14
CA ILE A 78 3.30 2.35 -10.24
C ILE A 78 1.78 2.43 -10.01
N GLY A 79 1.15 1.33 -9.61
CA GLY A 79 -0.29 1.31 -9.30
C GLY A 79 -0.65 2.25 -8.16
N ALA A 80 0.14 2.26 -7.08
CA ALA A 80 -0.03 3.19 -5.97
C ALA A 80 0.14 4.65 -6.43
N TRP A 81 1.11 4.91 -7.30
CA TRP A 81 1.36 6.24 -7.85
C TRP A 81 0.19 6.74 -8.72
N ILE A 82 -0.35 5.89 -9.59
CA ILE A 82 -1.52 6.21 -10.43
C ILE A 82 -2.73 6.55 -9.57
N VAL A 83 -3.01 5.75 -8.54
CA VAL A 83 -4.18 6.00 -7.67
C VAL A 83 -4.00 7.28 -6.86
N TYR A 84 -2.80 7.50 -6.31
CA TYR A 84 -2.49 8.76 -5.63
C TYR A 84 -2.68 9.97 -6.56
N PHE A 85 -2.12 9.91 -7.77
CA PHE A 85 -2.29 10.96 -8.78
C PHE A 85 -3.76 11.18 -9.16
N THR A 86 -4.54 10.10 -9.31
CA THR A 86 -5.96 10.19 -9.67
C THR A 86 -6.77 10.92 -8.59
N ILE A 87 -6.52 10.61 -7.31
CA ILE A 87 -7.16 11.26 -6.17
C ILE A 87 -6.77 12.75 -6.13
N THR A 88 -5.47 13.06 -6.23
CA THR A 88 -5.00 14.45 -6.17
C THR A 88 -5.49 15.30 -7.35
N VAL A 89 -5.58 14.72 -8.56
CA VAL A 89 -6.14 15.42 -9.72
C VAL A 89 -7.65 15.64 -9.57
N SER A 90 -8.39 14.68 -8.99
CA SER A 90 -9.83 14.84 -8.76
C SER A 90 -10.17 15.92 -7.73
N ASP A 91 -9.26 16.21 -6.80
CA ASP A 91 -9.42 17.27 -5.79
C ASP A 91 -9.10 18.68 -6.33
N PHE A 92 -8.81 18.83 -7.63
CA PHE A 92 -8.47 20.11 -8.31
C PHE A 92 -7.26 20.87 -7.72
N GLU A 93 -6.58 20.34 -6.70
CA GLU A 93 -5.34 20.89 -6.12
C GLU A 93 -4.10 20.42 -6.88
N PHE A 94 -4.07 20.57 -8.22
CA PHE A 94 -2.87 20.28 -8.99
C PHE A 94 -1.80 21.35 -8.78
N ASN A 95 -1.11 21.27 -7.64
CA ASN A 95 -0.03 22.18 -7.30
C ASN A 95 1.24 21.72 -8.00
N SER A 96 1.90 22.60 -8.77
CA SER A 96 3.10 22.28 -9.56
C SER A 96 4.29 21.77 -8.73
N LYS A 97 4.23 21.91 -7.40
CA LYS A 97 5.17 21.33 -6.43
C LYS A 97 4.92 19.86 -6.08
N PHE A 98 3.96 19.19 -6.73
CA PHE A 98 3.66 17.77 -6.51
C PHE A 98 4.90 16.87 -6.59
N PHE A 99 5.82 17.15 -7.51
CA PHE A 99 7.06 16.39 -7.67
C PHE A 99 8.17 16.77 -6.67
N GLU A 100 7.98 17.84 -5.88
CA GLU A 100 8.98 18.34 -4.93
C GLU A 100 8.71 17.89 -3.49
N GLN A 101 7.55 17.27 -3.21
CA GLN A 101 7.20 16.83 -1.86
C GLN A 101 7.76 15.44 -1.57
N ILE A 102 8.83 15.40 -0.78
CA ILE A 102 9.50 14.15 -0.38
C ILE A 102 8.55 13.16 0.32
N LEU A 103 7.56 13.67 1.05
CA LEU A 103 6.54 12.87 1.74
C LEU A 103 5.69 12.04 0.77
N ILE A 104 5.41 12.55 -0.43
CA ILE A 104 4.63 11.83 -1.44
C ILE A 104 5.37 10.56 -1.88
N TYR A 105 6.67 10.68 -2.16
CA TYR A 105 7.48 9.53 -2.54
C TYR A 105 7.56 8.50 -1.41
N ILE A 106 7.72 8.95 -0.16
CA ILE A 106 7.69 8.07 1.01
C ILE A 106 6.37 7.30 1.06
N TYR A 107 5.23 7.98 0.87
CA TYR A 107 3.93 7.32 0.91
C TYR A 107 3.68 6.34 -0.22
N VAL A 108 3.98 6.73 -1.46
CA VAL A 108 3.77 5.88 -2.64
C VAL A 108 4.67 4.64 -2.62
N ILE A 109 5.97 4.83 -2.33
CA ILE A 109 6.92 3.72 -2.26
C ILE A 109 6.57 2.79 -1.10
N SER A 110 6.22 3.34 0.07
CA SER A 110 5.81 2.52 1.22
C SER A 110 4.53 1.74 0.93
N ALA A 111 3.52 2.37 0.33
CA ALA A 111 2.27 1.69 -0.02
C ALA A 111 2.50 0.53 -0.98
N GLY A 112 3.24 0.76 -2.08
CA GLY A 112 3.57 -0.30 -3.04
C GLY A 112 4.39 -1.43 -2.39
N SER A 113 5.39 -1.09 -1.58
CA SER A 113 6.29 -2.05 -0.94
C SER A 113 5.61 -2.88 0.14
N LEU A 114 4.85 -2.25 1.03
CA LEU A 114 4.15 -2.93 2.12
C LEU A 114 3.11 -3.91 1.56
N PHE A 115 2.33 -3.49 0.57
CA PHE A 115 1.36 -4.38 -0.04
C PHE A 115 2.02 -5.55 -0.77
N TRP A 116 3.03 -5.29 -1.59
CA TRP A 116 3.80 -6.34 -2.28
C TRP A 116 4.40 -7.35 -1.30
N PHE A 117 4.94 -6.88 -0.18
CA PHE A 117 5.54 -7.72 0.86
C PHE A 117 4.50 -8.67 1.47
N TRP A 118 3.36 -8.12 1.93
CA TRP A 118 2.31 -8.92 2.56
C TRP A 118 1.59 -9.84 1.57
N ASP A 119 1.38 -9.41 0.33
CA ASP A 119 0.83 -10.25 -0.76
C ASP A 119 1.76 -11.44 -1.06
N SER A 120 3.06 -11.18 -1.16
CA SER A 120 4.09 -12.22 -1.35
C SER A 120 4.10 -13.22 -0.21
N LEU A 121 4.04 -12.74 1.03
CA LEU A 121 4.18 -13.56 2.24
C LEU A 121 2.93 -14.39 2.55
N LEU A 122 1.72 -13.81 2.40
CA LEU A 122 0.48 -14.43 2.88
C LEU A 122 -0.36 -15.10 1.77
N ILE A 123 -0.28 -14.61 0.53
CA ILE A 123 -1.12 -15.10 -0.58
C ILE A 123 -0.28 -15.95 -1.53
N LEU A 124 0.82 -15.42 -2.06
CA LEU A 124 1.64 -16.11 -3.06
C LEU A 124 2.42 -17.29 -2.45
N ASN A 125 2.94 -17.14 -1.23
CA ASN A 125 3.61 -18.23 -0.53
C ASN A 125 2.67 -19.43 -0.28
N LYS A 126 1.43 -19.16 0.14
CA LYS A 126 0.44 -20.24 0.37
C LYS A 126 0.01 -20.94 -0.93
N ARG A 127 -0.09 -20.20 -2.05
CA ARG A 127 -0.33 -20.82 -3.37
C ARG A 127 0.82 -21.75 -3.76
N SER A 128 2.07 -21.31 -3.61
CA SER A 128 3.26 -22.11 -3.93
C SER A 128 3.27 -23.44 -3.16
N VAL A 129 2.92 -23.42 -1.87
CA VAL A 129 2.84 -24.62 -1.03
C VAL A 129 1.74 -25.59 -1.50
N ASN A 130 0.58 -25.08 -1.92
CA ASN A 130 -0.52 -25.93 -2.39
C ASN A 130 -0.30 -26.56 -3.78
N PHE A 131 0.73 -26.14 -4.53
CA PHE A 131 1.09 -26.72 -5.83
C PHE A 131 2.29 -27.68 -5.76
N ARG A 132 2.84 -27.92 -4.57
CA ARG A 132 3.78 -29.01 -4.29
C ARG A 132 3.05 -30.16 -3.62
#